data_AF-A0A444RGE2-F1
#
_entry.id   AF-A0A444RGE2-F1
#
_cell.length_a   1.000
_cell.length_b   1.000
_cell.length_c   1.000
_cell.angle_alpha   90.00
_cell.angle_beta   90.00
_cell.angle_gamma   90.00
#
_symmetry.space_group_name_H-M   'P 1'
#
loop_
_entity.id
_entity.type
_entity.pdbx_description
1 polymer ?
#
loop_
_entity_poly.entity_id
_entity_poly.type
_entity_poly.pdbx_seq_one_letter_code
_entity_poly.pdbx_strand_id
1 'polypeptide(L)' 'MNSLFASTARGLEELLKTELENLGAVECQVVQGGVHFKGDTRLVYQSLMWSRLASRIMLPLGECKVYS' A
#
# COMPACT_ATOMS: atom_id res chain seq x y z
N MET A 1 -0.52 -4.66 13.35
CA MET A 1 -0.22 -4.48 11.91
C MET A 1 -0.81 -3.16 11.48
N ASN A 2 -0.03 -2.36 10.78
CA ASN A 2 -0.41 -1.05 10.27
C ASN A 2 -1.25 -1.22 9.00
N SER A 3 -2.31 -0.42 8.86
CA SER A 3 -3.03 -0.26 7.60
C SER A 3 -2.27 0.74 6.74
N LEU A 4 -1.91 0.34 5.53
CA LEU A 4 -1.04 1.08 4.64
C LEU A 4 -1.71 1.24 3.28
N PHE A 5 -1.22 2.20 2.51
CA PHE A 5 -1.62 2.38 1.12
C PHE A 5 -0.38 2.58 0.25
N ALA A 6 -0.27 1.77 -0.80
CA ALA A 6 0.74 1.88 -1.83
C ALA A 6 0.12 2.47 -3.09
N SER A 7 0.61 3.63 -3.56
CA SER A 7 0.16 4.20 -4.84
C SER A 7 0.94 3.62 -6.02
N THR A 8 0.30 3.51 -7.19
CA THR A 8 0.96 3.09 -8.44
C THR A 8 0.31 3.78 -9.64
N ALA A 9 0.92 3.62 -10.83
CA ALA A 9 0.33 4.07 -12.07
C ALA A 9 -0.93 3.24 -12.40
N ARG A 10 -1.90 3.89 -13.06
CA ARG A 10 -3.16 3.23 -13.46
C ARG A 10 -2.87 2.02 -14.36
N GLY A 11 -3.54 0.91 -14.08
CA GLY A 11 -3.38 -0.37 -14.77
C GLY A 11 -2.31 -1.30 -14.18
N LEU A 12 -1.54 -0.85 -13.19
CA LEU A 12 -0.52 -1.66 -12.50
C LEU A 12 -0.97 -2.14 -11.12
N GLU A 13 -2.22 -1.88 -10.71
CA GLU A 13 -2.67 -2.13 -9.34
C GLU A 13 -2.65 -3.62 -8.97
N GLU A 14 -3.07 -4.51 -9.87
CA GLU A 14 -3.02 -5.97 -9.65
C GLU A 14 -1.59 -6.51 -9.59
N LEU A 15 -0.68 -5.94 -10.39
CA LEU A 15 0.73 -6.30 -10.34
C LEU A 15 1.37 -5.84 -9.03
N LEU A 16 1.03 -4.63 -8.57
CA LEU A 16 1.48 -4.11 -7.28
C LEU A 16 0.92 -4.97 -6.13
N LYS A 17 -0.34 -5.37 -6.19
CA LYS A 17 -0.94 -6.27 -5.19
C LYS A 17 -0.12 -7.56 -5.08
N THR A 18 0.15 -8.20 -6.21
CA THR A 18 0.94 -9.45 -6.27
C THR A 18 2.35 -9.23 -5.72
N GLU A 19 3.01 -8.11 -6.05
CA GLU A 19 4.32 -7.75 -5.51
C GLU A 19 4.29 -7.60 -3.98
N LEU A 20 3.29 -6.89 -3.44
CA LEU A 20 3.13 -6.69 -2.01
C LEU A 20 2.84 -8.01 -1.28
N GLU A 21 1.98 -8.87 -1.82
CA GLU A 21 1.69 -10.20 -1.27
C GLU A 21 2.97 -11.06 -1.22
N ASN A 22 3.79 -11.03 -2.28
CA ASN A 22 5.08 -11.71 -2.32
C ASN A 22 6.10 -11.18 -1.29
N LEU A 23 6.00 -9.89 -0.93
CA LEU A 23 6.81 -9.28 0.12
C LEU A 23 6.31 -9.64 1.54
N GLY A 24 5.12 -10.24 1.66
CA GLY A 24 4.50 -10.62 2.94
C GLY A 24 3.39 -9.69 3.41
N ALA A 25 2.87 -8.83 2.53
CA ALA A 25 1.66 -8.05 2.82
C ALA A 25 0.43 -8.95 2.91
N VAL A 26 -0.50 -8.57 3.77
CA VAL A 26 -1.78 -9.26 3.93
C VAL A 26 -2.94 -8.29 3.74
N GLU A 27 -4.14 -8.84 3.53
CA GLU A 27 -5.36 -8.07 3.30
C GLU A 27 -5.19 -7.03 2.17
N CYS A 28 -4.50 -7.43 1.08
CA CYS A 28 -4.23 -6.56 -0.05
C CYS A 28 -5.50 -6.33 -0.89
N GLN A 29 -5.97 -5.09 -0.91
CA GLN A 29 -7.15 -4.65 -1.65
C GLN A 29 -6.77 -3.62 -2.72
N VAL A 30 -7.00 -3.98 -3.98
CA VAL A 30 -6.83 -3.07 -5.12
C VAL A 30 -7.91 -1.99 -5.10
N VAL A 31 -7.49 -0.74 -5.29
CA VAL A 31 -8.34 0.43 -5.47
C VAL A 31 -7.81 1.27 -6.62
N GLN A 32 -8.58 2.25 -7.08
CA GLN A 32 -8.12 3.10 -8.19
C GLN A 32 -6.82 3.85 -7.81
N GLY A 33 -5.74 3.62 -8.56
CA GLY A 33 -4.45 4.26 -8.34
C GLY A 33 -3.58 3.67 -7.23
N GLY A 34 -3.93 2.50 -6.66
CA GLY A 34 -3.10 1.86 -5.64
C GLY A 34 -3.67 0.60 -5.01
N VAL A 35 -3.02 0.18 -3.93
CA VAL A 35 -3.36 -1.02 -3.14
C VAL A 35 -3.33 -0.67 -1.66
N HIS A 36 -4.44 -0.91 -0.97
CA HIS A 36 -4.46 -0.96 0.50
C HIS A 36 -3.93 -2.31 0.96
N PHE A 37 -3.11 -2.32 2.00
CA PHE A 37 -2.56 -3.56 2.56
C PHE A 37 -2.24 -3.39 4.04
N LYS A 38 -2.07 -4.51 4.75
CA LYS A 38 -1.60 -4.52 6.13
C LYS A 38 -0.19 -5.10 6.24
N GLY A 39 0.60 -4.51 7.11
CA GLY A 39 2.00 -4.87 7.34
C GLY A 39 2.50 -4.50 8.72
N ASP A 40 3.58 -5.11 9.18
CA ASP A 40 4.34 -4.59 10.31
C ASP A 40 5.34 -3.51 9.86
N THR A 41 6.03 -2.88 10.81
CA THR A 41 7.03 -1.84 10.51
C THR A 41 8.15 -2.37 9.60
N ARG A 42 8.53 -3.64 9.75
CA ARG A 42 9.53 -4.27 8.88
C ARG A 42 9.03 -4.30 7.43
N LEU A 43 7.79 -4.71 7.21
CA LEU A 43 7.19 -4.78 5.89
C LEU A 43 7.09 -3.39 5.26
N VAL A 44 6.76 -2.34 6.02
CA VAL A 44 6.76 -0.95 5.50
C VAL A 44 8.10 -0.61 4.85
N TYR A 45 9.20 -0.85 5.56
CA TYR A 45 10.53 -0.58 5.04
C TYR A 45 10.92 -1.53 3.90
N GLN A 46 10.52 -2.80 3.96
CA GLN A 46 10.75 -3.74 2.86
C GLN A 46 10.02 -3.30 1.59
N SER A 47 8.75 -2.90 1.68
CA SER A 47 7.99 -2.35 0.56
C SER A 47 8.69 -1.11 -0.02
N LEU A 48 9.19 -0.19 0.81
CA LEU A 48 9.91 0.99 0.34
C LEU A 48 11.22 0.67 -0.40
N MET A 49 11.93 -0.38 0.02
CA MET A 49 13.24 -0.73 -0.54
C MET A 49 13.14 -1.65 -1.77
N TRP A 50 12.13 -2.50 -1.83
CA TRP A 50 12.06 -3.61 -2.79
C TRP A 50 10.93 -3.52 -3.80
N SER A 51 9.90 -2.71 -3.54
CA SER A 51 8.82 -2.49 -4.49
C SER A 51 9.35 -1.80 -5.74
N ARG A 52 9.06 -2.36 -6.93
CA ARG A 52 9.37 -1.71 -8.22
C ARG A 52 8.17 -1.00 -8.81
N LEU A 53 6.97 -1.28 -8.29
CA LEU A 53 5.71 -0.76 -8.83
C LEU A 53 5.12 0.37 -7.97
N ALA A 54 5.25 0.28 -6.64
CA ALA A 54 4.76 1.34 -5.76
C ALA A 54 5.56 2.63 -5.96
N SER A 55 4.85 3.73 -6.21
CA SER A 55 5.43 5.07 -6.27
C SER A 55 5.63 5.66 -4.87
N ARG A 56 4.71 5.39 -3.94
CA ARG A 56 4.76 5.85 -2.54
C ARG A 56 4.09 4.82 -1.62
N ILE A 57 4.64 4.62 -0.42
CA ILE A 57 3.99 3.88 0.67
C ILE A 57 3.55 4.90 1.72
N MET A 58 2.25 4.94 2.03
CA MET A 58 1.63 5.89 2.95
C MET A 58 1.05 5.16 4.16
N LEU A 59 1.24 5.76 5.34
CA LEU A 59 0.62 5.36 6.60
C LEU A 59 -0.47 6.39 6.94
N PRO A 60 -1.75 6.08 6.71
CA PRO A 60 -2.85 6.93 7.17
C PRO A 60 -2.81 7.06 8.70
N LEU A 61 -2.78 8.30 9.19
CA LEU A 61 -2.74 8.59 10.64
C LEU A 61 -4.16 8.74 11.24
N GLY A 62 -5.14 9.06 10.40
CA GLY A 62 -6.52 9.23 10.80
C GLY A 62 -7.35 9.85 9.68
N GLU A 63 -8.67 9.79 9.85
CA GLU A 63 -9.64 10.41 8.95
C GLU A 63 -10.60 11.23 9.82
N CYS A 64 -10.94 12.44 9.38
CA CYS A 64 -11.88 13.30 10.08
C CYS A 64 -12.82 13.99 9.10
N LYS A 65 -14.05 14.27 9.55
CA LYS A 65 -15.00 15.07 8.79
C LYS A 65 -14.58 16.54 8.88
N VAL A 66 -14.47 17.18 7.72
CA VAL A 66 -14.27 18.63 7.63
C VAL A 66 -15.65 19.27 7.49
N TYR A 67 -16.00 20.15 8.43
CA TYR A 67 -17.21 20.95 8.37
C TYR A 67 -16.84 22.34 7.86
N SER A 68 -17.62 22.85 6.89
CA SER A 68 -17.53 24.22 6.40
C SER A 68 -18.44 25.15 7.20
#